data_AF-A0A7V3X4P5-F1
#
_entry.id   AF-A0A7V3X4P5-F1
#
_cell.length_a   1.000
_cell.length_b   1.000
_cell.length_c   1.000
_cell.angle_alpha   90.00
_cell.angle_beta   90.00
_cell.angle_gamma   90.00
#
_symmetry.space_group_name_H-M   'P 1'
#
loop_
_entity.id
_entity.type
_entity.pdbx_description
1 polymer ?
#
loop_
_entity_poly.entity_id
_entity_poly.type
_entity_poly.pdbx_seq_one_letter_code
_entity_poly.pdbx_strand_id
1 'polypeptide(L)'
;PSPDGTRVVFGGRAFDNADRPDHYAPDLRRLMLRVFPQLADARITHGWSGTVAYTFDYAPHLGCHDGLHYVMGYCGSGVGRATYFGHKAALKMLGDKGGVTALDGLEFPTRAFYNGTPWFLPAVLRWQSFMDRLGR
;
A
#
# COMPACT_ATOMS: atom_id res chain seq x y z
N PRO A 1 -9.08 -15.77 3.39
CA PRO A 1 -8.72 -17.16 3.78
C PRO A 1 -7.57 -17.62 2.87
N SER A 2 -6.67 -18.48 3.36
CA SER A 2 -5.63 -19.10 2.54
C SER A 2 -6.25 -20.06 1.51
N PRO A 3 -5.56 -20.37 0.40
CA PRO A 3 -6.08 -21.27 -0.63
C PRO A 3 -6.47 -22.66 -0.13
N ASP A 4 -5.78 -23.15 0.91
CA ASP A 4 -6.05 -24.43 1.58
C ASP A 4 -7.15 -24.33 2.67
N GLY A 5 -7.68 -23.14 2.93
CA GLY A 5 -8.74 -22.90 3.92
C GLY A 5 -8.30 -23.00 5.38
N THR A 6 -7.02 -23.23 5.68
CA THR A 6 -6.55 -23.47 7.05
C THR A 6 -6.19 -22.20 7.82
N ARG A 7 -6.05 -21.06 7.12
CA ARG A 7 -5.57 -19.79 7.69
C ARG A 7 -6.38 -18.61 7.19
N VAL A 8 -6.32 -17.53 7.95
CA VAL A 8 -6.83 -16.22 7.57
C VAL A 8 -5.72 -15.19 7.64
N VAL A 9 -5.75 -14.22 6.73
CA VAL A 9 -4.88 -13.05 6.77
C VAL A 9 -5.71 -11.91 7.30
N PHE A 10 -5.21 -11.28 8.37
CA PHE A 10 -5.80 -10.07 8.93
C PHE A 10 -4.80 -8.94 8.79
N GLY A 11 -5.15 -7.96 7.96
CA GLY A 11 -4.31 -6.79 7.69
C GLY A 11 -4.89 -5.53 8.32
N GLY A 12 -4.05 -4.52 8.48
CA GLY A 12 -4.44 -3.19 8.92
C GLY A 12 -3.42 -2.16 8.48
N ARG A 13 -3.71 -0.90 8.81
CA ARG A 13 -2.81 0.22 8.51
C ARG A 13 -1.81 0.37 9.66
N ALA A 14 -0.53 0.56 9.31
CA ALA A 14 0.50 0.93 10.27
C ALA A 14 0.34 2.41 10.67
N PHE A 15 0.71 2.73 11.91
CA PHE A 15 0.64 4.10 12.45
C PHE A 15 1.94 4.87 12.28
N ASP A 16 2.96 4.26 11.68
CA ASP A 16 4.23 4.87 11.34
C ASP A 16 4.81 4.23 10.06
N ASN A 17 5.97 4.73 9.61
CA ASN A 17 6.62 4.30 8.37
C ASN A 17 7.72 3.23 8.57
N ALA A 18 7.92 2.75 9.79
CA ALA A 18 8.94 1.77 10.09
C ALA A 18 8.43 0.35 9.78
N ASP A 19 9.29 -0.45 9.18
CA ASP A 19 9.02 -1.87 8.96
C ASP A 19 9.35 -2.66 10.23
N ARG A 20 8.36 -2.76 11.13
CA ARG A 20 8.50 -3.34 12.48
C ARG A 20 7.33 -4.27 12.81
N PRO A 21 7.35 -5.52 12.33
CA PRO A 21 6.19 -6.41 12.42
C PRO A 21 5.80 -6.71 13.87
N ASP A 22 6.79 -6.85 14.76
CA ASP A 22 6.58 -7.13 16.19
C ASP A 22 5.87 -5.98 16.92
N HIS A 23 6.03 -4.74 16.44
CA HIS A 23 5.38 -3.57 17.02
C HIS A 23 3.89 -3.51 16.67
N TYR A 24 3.53 -3.93 15.44
CA TYR A 24 2.16 -3.85 14.95
C TYR A 24 1.29 -5.07 15.29
N ALA A 25 1.90 -6.23 15.51
CA ALA A 25 1.17 -7.47 15.77
C ALA A 25 0.19 -7.38 16.97
N PRO A 26 0.54 -6.75 18.11
CA PRO A 26 -0.39 -6.58 19.24
C PRO A 26 -1.60 -5.70 18.90
N ASP A 27 -1.38 -4.60 18.18
CA ASP A 27 -2.45 -3.69 17.76
C ASP A 27 -3.39 -4.33 16.73
N LEU A 28 -2.82 -5.04 15.75
CA LEU A 28 -3.58 -5.82 14.78
C LEU A 28 -4.38 -6.93 15.46
N ARG A 29 -3.81 -7.62 16.47
CA ARG A 29 -4.56 -8.61 17.27
C ARG A 29 -5.74 -7.96 17.99
N ARG A 30 -5.54 -6.78 18.60
CA ARG A 30 -6.61 -6.05 19.28
C ARG A 30 -7.73 -5.63 18.31
N LEU A 31 -7.38 -5.20 17.09
CA LEU A 31 -8.35 -4.88 16.04
C LEU A 31 -9.07 -6.13 15.54
N MET A 32 -8.35 -7.24 15.32
CA MET A 32 -8.90 -8.52 14.90
C MET A 32 -9.96 -9.00 15.89
N LEU A 33 -9.64 -9.04 17.19
CA LEU A 33 -10.57 -9.52 18.21
C LEU A 33 -11.78 -8.61 18.43
N ARG A 34 -11.66 -7.33 18.04
CA ARG A 34 -12.80 -6.41 18.04
C ARG A 34 -13.82 -6.74 16.95
N VAL A 35 -13.36 -7.21 15.80
CA VAL A 35 -14.21 -7.56 14.65
C VAL A 35 -14.64 -9.03 14.72
N PHE A 36 -13.74 -9.91 15.14
CA PHE A 36 -13.88 -11.36 15.18
C PHE A 36 -13.53 -11.91 16.56
N PRO A 37 -14.39 -11.70 17.58
CA PRO A 37 -14.11 -12.15 18.95
C PRO A 37 -13.93 -13.67 19.07
N GLN A 38 -14.53 -14.46 18.16
CA GLN A 38 -14.38 -15.91 18.08
C GLN A 38 -12.94 -16.37 17.79
N LEU A 39 -12.03 -15.46 17.40
CA LEU A 39 -10.62 -15.76 17.15
C LEU A 39 -9.73 -15.55 18.39
N ALA A 40 -10.30 -15.40 19.59
CA ALA A 40 -9.56 -15.15 20.85
C ALA A 40 -8.42 -16.14 21.08
N ASP A 41 -8.68 -17.43 20.87
CA ASP A 41 -7.74 -18.53 21.10
C ASP A 41 -6.94 -18.91 19.84
N ALA A 42 -7.17 -18.21 18.71
CA ALA A 42 -6.45 -18.48 17.48
C ALA A 42 -4.97 -18.07 17.60
N ARG A 43 -4.07 -18.96 17.19
CA ARG A 43 -2.62 -18.71 17.17
C ARG A 43 -2.25 -17.75 16.04
N ILE A 44 -1.49 -16.70 16.36
CA ILE A 44 -0.74 -15.93 15.37
C ILE A 44 0.48 -16.75 14.97
N THR A 45 0.56 -17.16 13.71
CA THR A 45 1.65 -18.00 13.21
C THR A 45 2.73 -17.21 12.48
N HIS A 46 2.37 -16.03 11.96
CA HIS A 46 3.25 -15.20 11.13
C HIS A 46 2.88 -13.72 11.33
N GLY A 47 3.86 -12.85 11.15
CA GLY A 47 3.70 -11.40 11.11
C GLY A 47 4.53 -10.82 9.97
N TRP A 48 3.96 -9.87 9.24
CA TRP A 48 4.62 -9.16 8.17
C TRP A 48 4.30 -7.68 8.30
N SER A 49 5.25 -6.85 7.92
CA SER A 49 5.04 -5.43 7.65
C SER A 49 5.83 -5.06 6.40
N GLY A 50 5.60 -3.84 5.93
CA GLY A 50 6.27 -3.31 4.77
C GLY A 50 5.76 -1.92 4.47
N THR A 51 6.53 -1.19 3.68
CA THR A 51 6.16 0.15 3.23
C THR A 51 5.29 0.06 2.00
N VAL A 52 4.33 0.98 1.90
CA VAL A 52 3.49 1.12 0.71
C VAL A 52 3.98 2.34 -0.06
N ALA A 53 4.40 2.12 -1.30
CA ALA A 53 4.70 3.22 -2.22
C ALA A 53 3.41 3.99 -2.50
N TYR A 54 3.35 5.21 -1.98
CA TYR A 54 2.17 6.05 -2.00
C TYR A 54 2.53 7.40 -2.63
N THR A 55 1.75 7.83 -3.61
CA THR A 55 1.98 9.08 -4.34
C THR A 55 1.03 10.17 -3.87
N PHE A 56 1.40 11.43 -4.07
CA PHE A 56 0.61 12.58 -3.61
C PHE A 56 -0.69 12.79 -4.38
N ASP A 57 -0.81 12.20 -5.57
CA ASP A 57 -1.99 12.22 -6.43
C ASP A 57 -2.80 10.92 -6.39
N TYR A 58 -2.41 9.96 -5.52
CA TYR A 58 -3.15 8.71 -5.30
C TYR A 58 -3.27 7.81 -6.55
N ALA A 59 -2.44 8.05 -7.58
CA ALA A 59 -2.43 7.30 -8.83
C ALA A 59 -1.10 6.54 -9.01
N PRO A 60 -1.10 5.37 -9.66
CA PRO A 60 0.14 4.76 -10.14
C PRO A 60 0.76 5.59 -11.27
N HIS A 61 2.08 5.65 -11.29
CA HIS A 61 2.86 6.38 -12.29
C HIS A 61 3.58 5.40 -13.20
N LEU A 62 3.41 5.60 -14.50
CA LEU A 62 4.04 4.82 -15.55
C LEU A 62 4.93 5.70 -16.40
N GLY A 63 6.15 5.24 -16.66
CA GLY A 63 7.06 5.99 -17.50
C GLY A 63 8.28 5.19 -17.94
N CYS A 64 9.21 5.90 -18.57
CA CYS A 64 10.53 5.42 -18.93
C CYS A 64 11.55 6.49 -18.55
N HIS A 65 12.62 6.10 -17.89
CA HIS A 65 13.74 6.98 -17.54
C HIS A 65 15.03 6.30 -17.96
N ASP A 66 15.76 6.90 -18.91
CA ASP A 66 17.00 6.37 -19.46
C ASP A 66 16.92 4.89 -19.90
N GLY A 67 15.81 4.52 -20.54
CA GLY A 67 15.53 3.14 -20.99
C GLY A 67 14.94 2.21 -19.93
N LEU A 68 14.87 2.64 -18.67
CA LEU A 68 14.22 1.90 -17.59
C LEU A 68 12.71 2.18 -17.59
N HIS A 69 11.93 1.19 -18.02
CA HIS A 69 10.48 1.24 -17.88
C HIS A 69 10.07 0.95 -16.43
N TYR A 70 9.19 1.79 -15.88
CA TYR A 70 8.71 1.64 -14.52
C TYR A 70 7.18 1.74 -14.43
N VAL A 71 6.66 1.07 -13.41
CA VAL A 71 5.32 1.28 -12.87
C VAL A 71 5.43 1.26 -11.35
N MET A 72 5.03 2.35 -10.70
CA MET A 72 5.19 2.50 -9.26
C MET A 72 4.05 3.30 -8.63
N GLY A 73 4.03 3.40 -7.29
CA GLY A 73 3.05 4.24 -6.61
C GLY A 73 1.65 3.65 -6.60
N TYR A 74 1.51 2.32 -6.48
CA TYR A 74 0.20 1.66 -6.53
C TYR A 74 -0.75 2.01 -5.38
N CYS A 75 -0.32 2.77 -4.36
CA CYS A 75 -1.16 3.28 -3.28
C CYS A 75 -2.00 2.17 -2.59
N GLY A 76 -1.40 0.98 -2.39
CA GLY A 76 -2.06 -0.17 -1.76
C GLY A 76 -2.91 -1.05 -2.69
N SER A 77 -3.02 -0.71 -3.99
CA SER A 77 -3.78 -1.47 -4.98
C SER A 77 -2.92 -2.33 -5.91
N GLY A 78 -1.66 -2.56 -5.53
CA GLY A 78 -0.64 -3.20 -6.37
C GLY A 78 -0.97 -4.63 -6.77
N VAL A 79 -1.45 -5.45 -5.83
CA VAL A 79 -1.75 -6.88 -6.09
C VAL A 79 -2.71 -7.06 -7.27
N GLY A 80 -3.76 -6.24 -7.34
CA GLY A 80 -4.73 -6.32 -8.44
C GLY A 80 -4.26 -5.64 -9.72
N ARG A 81 -3.55 -4.51 -9.61
CA ARG A 81 -3.23 -3.64 -10.75
C ARG A 81 -1.89 -3.95 -11.41
N ALA A 82 -0.98 -4.62 -10.71
CA ALA A 82 0.37 -4.90 -11.21
C ALA A 82 0.35 -5.77 -12.46
N THR A 83 -0.55 -6.75 -12.56
CA THR A 83 -0.66 -7.60 -13.76
C THR A 83 -1.04 -6.78 -15.00
N TYR A 84 -2.06 -5.92 -14.87
CA TYR A 84 -2.48 -5.04 -15.97
C TYR A 84 -1.36 -4.09 -16.38
N PHE A 85 -0.81 -3.32 -15.43
CA PHE A 85 0.20 -2.33 -15.78
C PHE A 85 1.54 -2.95 -16.17
N GLY A 86 1.89 -4.11 -15.64
CA GLY A 86 3.06 -4.88 -16.06
C GLY A 86 2.94 -5.32 -17.52
N HIS A 87 1.76 -5.82 -17.92
CA HIS A 87 1.49 -6.12 -19.32
C HIS A 87 1.58 -4.86 -20.21
N LYS A 88 0.97 -3.74 -19.78
CA LYS A 88 1.04 -2.47 -20.53
C LYS A 88 2.47 -1.96 -20.64
N ALA A 89 3.28 -2.09 -19.60
CA ALA A 89 4.71 -1.74 -19.63
C ALA A 89 5.48 -2.62 -20.62
N ALA A 90 5.24 -3.94 -20.64
CA ALA A 90 5.86 -4.85 -21.59
C ALA A 90 5.50 -4.49 -23.05
N LEU A 91 4.24 -4.16 -23.34
CA LEU A 91 3.84 -3.68 -24.67
C LEU A 91 4.57 -2.39 -25.07
N LYS A 92 4.76 -1.46 -24.14
CA LYS A 92 5.55 -0.24 -24.41
C LYS A 92 7.02 -0.56 -24.73
N MET A 93 7.62 -1.52 -24.04
CA MET A 93 8.99 -1.97 -24.33
C MET A 93 9.12 -2.56 -25.74
N LEU A 94 8.04 -3.16 -26.26
CA LEU A 94 7.96 -3.69 -27.62
C LEU A 94 7.59 -2.62 -28.68
N GLY A 95 7.35 -1.37 -28.27
CA GLY A 95 6.89 -0.30 -29.17
C GLY A 95 5.42 -0.44 -29.61
N ASP A 96 4.63 -1.27 -28.93
CA ASP A 96 3.22 -1.51 -29.25
C ASP A 96 2.33 -0.39 -28.67
N LYS A 97 1.48 0.20 -29.52
CA LYS A 97 0.48 1.23 -29.12
C LYS A 97 -0.52 0.71 -28.09
N GLY A 98 -0.75 -0.60 -28.04
CA GLY A 98 -1.53 -1.28 -27.01
C GLY A 98 -0.97 -1.10 -25.60
N GLY A 99 0.27 -0.64 -25.45
CA GLY A 99 0.85 -0.30 -24.14
C GLY A 99 0.37 1.02 -23.54
N VAL A 100 -0.21 1.92 -24.33
CA VAL A 100 -0.61 3.27 -23.86
C VAL A 100 -1.72 3.19 -22.80
N THR A 101 -1.58 3.96 -21.72
CA THR A 101 -2.58 4.11 -20.66
C THR A 101 -2.91 5.58 -20.40
N ALA A 102 -4.06 5.83 -19.76
CA ALA A 102 -4.43 7.17 -19.30
C ALA A 102 -3.54 7.71 -18.16
N LEU A 103 -2.65 6.88 -17.59
CA LEU A 103 -1.75 7.23 -16.49
C LEU A 103 -0.29 7.35 -16.97
N ASP A 104 -0.09 7.49 -18.28
CA ASP A 104 1.23 7.64 -18.87
C ASP A 104 1.71 9.08 -18.75
N GLY A 105 2.97 9.26 -18.37
CA GLY A 105 3.60 10.58 -18.35
C GLY A 105 3.02 11.52 -17.29
N LEU A 106 2.35 10.97 -16.28
CA LEU A 106 1.99 11.74 -15.09
C LEU A 106 3.29 12.23 -14.42
N GLU A 107 3.32 13.51 -14.06
CA GLU A 107 4.37 14.07 -13.23
C GLU A 107 4.23 13.53 -11.81
N PHE A 108 5.32 13.36 -11.08
CA PHE A 108 5.26 13.05 -9.65
C PHE A 108 5.11 14.35 -8.84
N PRO A 109 3.89 14.75 -8.42
CA PRO A 109 3.74 15.94 -7.59
C PRO A 109 4.45 15.74 -6.26
N THR A 110 5.02 16.82 -5.73
CA THR A 110 5.66 16.85 -4.41
C THR A 110 4.99 17.88 -3.51
N ARG A 111 5.43 17.97 -2.24
CA ARG A 111 5.03 19.01 -1.29
C ARG A 111 6.24 19.84 -0.91
N ALA A 112 6.01 21.10 -0.53
CA ALA A 112 7.07 21.95 0.00
C ALA A 112 7.81 21.23 1.13
N PHE A 113 9.15 21.30 1.10
CA PHE A 113 10.04 20.66 2.07
C PHE A 113 9.98 19.13 2.13
N TYR A 114 9.32 18.45 1.18
CA TYR A 114 9.39 17.00 1.08
C TYR A 114 10.70 16.56 0.41
N ASN A 115 11.50 15.77 1.12
CA ASN A 115 12.81 15.27 0.71
C ASN A 115 12.88 13.73 0.68
N GLY A 116 11.73 13.07 0.50
CA GLY A 116 11.59 11.62 0.62
C GLY A 116 11.12 11.16 2.00
N THR A 117 11.36 11.94 3.06
CA THR A 117 10.78 11.69 4.38
C THR A 117 9.48 12.45 4.54
N PRO A 118 8.33 11.78 4.76
CA PRO A 118 7.03 12.46 4.81
C PRO A 118 6.82 13.10 6.19
N TRP A 119 7.41 14.28 6.39
CA TRP A 119 7.37 15.06 7.64
C TRP A 119 5.95 15.33 8.16
N PHE A 120 4.95 15.38 7.27
CA PHE A 120 3.54 15.62 7.62
C PHE A 120 2.80 14.35 8.08
N LEU A 121 3.33 13.16 7.79
CA LEU A 121 2.59 11.91 7.95
C LEU A 121 2.16 11.64 9.41
N PRO A 122 3.00 11.85 10.44
CA PRO A 122 2.57 11.64 11.82
C PRO A 122 1.36 12.51 12.20
N ALA A 123 1.29 13.75 11.71
CA ALA A 123 0.16 14.65 11.97
C ALA A 123 -1.12 14.15 11.27
N VAL A 124 -1.02 13.74 10.00
CA VAL A 124 -2.14 13.18 9.23
C VAL A 124 -2.68 11.91 9.89
N LEU A 125 -1.80 10.98 10.31
CA LEU A 125 -2.20 9.73 10.94
C LEU A 125 -2.90 9.96 12.29
N ARG A 126 -2.42 10.93 13.08
CA ARG A 126 -3.09 11.35 14.34
C ARG A 126 -4.47 11.94 14.08
N TRP A 127 -4.60 12.79 13.07
CA TRP A 127 -5.89 13.37 12.67
C TRP A 127 -6.87 12.29 12.22
N GLN A 128 -6.44 11.37 11.34
CA GLN A 128 -7.27 10.25 10.90
C GLN A 128 -7.68 9.35 12.09
N SER A 129 -6.76 9.04 12.99
CA SER A 129 -7.06 8.24 14.19
C SER A 129 -8.07 8.93 15.12
N PHE A 130 -8.07 10.26 15.17
CA PHE A 130 -9.05 11.04 15.92
C PHE A 130 -10.42 11.02 15.23
N MET A 131 -10.46 11.24 13.91
CA MET A 131 -11.70 11.16 13.12
C MET A 131 -12.33 9.76 13.20
N ASP A 132 -11.54 8.69 13.15
CA ASP A 132 -12.01 7.30 13.31
C ASP A 132 -12.61 7.03 14.69
N ARG A 133 -12.21 7.80 15.73
CA ARG A 133 -12.80 7.70 17.06
C ARG A 133 -14.11 8.48 17.18
N LEU A 134 -14.22 9.62 16.49
CA LEU A 134 -15.43 10.45 16.48
C LEU A 134 -16.53 9.89 15.58
N GLY A 135 -16.17 9.22 14.49
CA GLY A 135 -17.12 8.60 13.56
C GLY A 135 -17.71 7.27 14.03
N ARG A 136 -17.63 6.96 15.33
CA ARG A 136 -18.25 5.79 15.95
C ARG A 136 -19.58 6.15 16.58
#